data_AF-A0A6P0Y402-F1
#
_entry.id   AF-A0A6P0Y402-F1
#
_cell.length_a   1.000
_cell.length_b   1.000
_cell.length_c   1.000
_cell.angle_alpha   90.00
_cell.angle_beta   90.00
_cell.angle_gamma   90.00
#
_symmetry.space_group_name_H-M   'P 1'
#
loop_
_entity.id
_entity.type
_entity.pdbx_description
1 polymer ?
#
loop_
_entity_poly.entity_id
_entity_poly.type
_entity_poly.pdbx_seq_one_letter_code
_entity_poly.pdbx_strand_id
1 'polypeptide(L)'
;MSFYVYAFVNLPKSSLALPKGMEKEVELIPYQNLAAVTEADISIEAIQETDEKLLQAVLTHDLVVREIFQQTSLIPLRFGNAFATVENIVNHLQNNQQQY
;
A
#
# COMPACT_ATOMS: atom_id res chain seq x y z
N MET A 1 0.90 3.37 -15.71
CA MET A 1 0.28 2.56 -14.67
C MET A 1 1.32 2.32 -13.60
N SER A 2 1.14 2.91 -12.43
CA SER A 2 1.99 2.74 -11.26
C SER A 2 1.15 2.25 -10.09
N PHE A 3 1.79 1.64 -9.12
CA PHE A 3 1.16 1.09 -7.92
C PHE A 3 1.66 1.89 -6.74
N TYR A 4 0.79 2.69 -6.13
CA TYR A 4 1.08 3.30 -4.85
C TYR A 4 1.08 2.21 -3.78
N VAL A 5 2.04 2.24 -2.85
CA VAL A 5 2.17 1.19 -1.83
C VAL A 5 2.09 1.81 -0.44
N TYR A 6 1.10 1.35 0.33
CA TYR A 6 0.87 1.78 1.70
C TYR A 6 1.78 1.04 2.69
N ALA A 7 1.86 -0.28 2.55
CA ALA A 7 2.56 -1.15 3.49
C ALA A 7 2.88 -2.51 2.88
N PHE A 8 3.80 -3.22 3.52
CA PHE A 8 3.98 -4.66 3.33
C PHE A 8 3.41 -5.42 4.52
N VAL A 9 2.69 -6.50 4.27
CA VAL A 9 1.96 -7.24 5.31
C VAL A 9 2.36 -8.70 5.28
N ASN A 10 2.37 -9.34 6.45
CA ASN A 10 2.29 -10.80 6.51
C ASN A 10 0.84 -11.21 6.23
N LEU A 11 0.64 -12.08 5.25
CA LEU A 11 -0.68 -12.59 4.89
C LEU A 11 -1.22 -13.47 6.03
N PRO A 12 -2.31 -13.07 6.69
CA PRO A 12 -2.92 -13.92 7.70
C PRO A 12 -3.63 -15.10 7.04
N LYS A 13 -3.90 -16.14 7.84
CA LYS A 13 -4.70 -17.30 7.39
C LYS A 13 -6.18 -16.94 7.16
N SER A 14 -6.64 -15.86 7.78
CA SER A 14 -7.98 -15.28 7.60
C SER A 14 -7.99 -14.26 6.47
N SER A 15 -9.16 -13.97 5.90
CA SER A 15 -9.30 -12.88 4.93
C SER A 15 -9.05 -11.52 5.59
N LEU A 16 -8.37 -10.62 4.87
CA LEU A 16 -8.18 -9.22 5.26
C LEU A 16 -9.33 -8.39 4.69
N ALA A 17 -9.98 -7.60 5.53
CA ALA A 17 -10.88 -6.55 5.08
C ALA A 17 -10.05 -5.38 4.56
N LEU A 18 -10.18 -5.08 3.26
CA LEU A 18 -9.42 -4.02 2.61
C LEU A 18 -10.20 -2.69 2.73
N PRO A 19 -9.57 -1.64 3.28
CA PRO A 19 -10.20 -0.33 3.39
C PRO A 19 -10.28 0.36 2.03
N LYS A 20 -11.03 1.45 1.98
CA LYS A 20 -11.01 2.36 0.83
C LYS A 20 -9.67 3.13 0.81
N GLY A 21 -9.05 3.19 -0.36
CA GLY A 21 -7.83 3.96 -0.59
C GLY A 21 -8.10 5.44 -0.84
N MET A 22 -7.12 6.12 -1.42
CA MET A 22 -7.19 7.56 -1.70
C MET A 22 -8.25 7.88 -2.75
N GLU A 23 -8.24 7.15 -3.86
CA GLU A 23 -9.15 7.35 -5.00
C GLU A 23 -9.98 6.09 -5.31
N LYS A 24 -9.41 4.91 -5.06
CA LYS A 24 -9.89 3.58 -5.45
C LYS A 24 -9.84 2.59 -4.28
N GLU A 25 -10.29 1.38 -4.55
CA GLU A 25 -10.17 0.28 -3.60
C GLU A 25 -8.70 -0.14 -3.45
N VAL A 26 -8.32 -0.48 -2.22
CA VAL A 26 -7.01 -1.04 -1.94
C VAL A 26 -6.98 -2.48 -2.40
N GLU A 27 -5.88 -2.87 -3.01
CA GLU A 27 -5.61 -4.21 -3.52
C GLU A 27 -4.41 -4.82 -2.80
N LEU A 28 -4.35 -6.16 -2.81
CA LEU A 28 -3.18 -6.90 -2.34
C LEU A 28 -2.44 -7.51 -3.52
N ILE A 29 -1.14 -7.27 -3.56
CA ILE A 29 -0.23 -7.97 -4.47
C ILE A 29 0.55 -9.00 -3.65
N PRO A 30 0.18 -10.30 -3.71
CA PRO A 30 0.79 -11.33 -2.88
C PRO A 30 2.12 -11.85 -3.45
N TYR A 31 3.04 -12.19 -2.54
CA TYR A 31 4.23 -12.99 -2.81
C TYR A 31 4.54 -13.91 -1.63
N GLN A 32 4.32 -15.21 -1.84
CA GLN A 32 4.44 -16.23 -0.78
C GLN A 32 3.58 -15.88 0.45
N ASN A 33 4.20 -15.63 1.61
CA ASN A 33 3.51 -15.28 2.86
C ASN A 33 3.42 -13.76 3.09
N LEU A 34 3.93 -12.95 2.17
CA LEU A 34 3.89 -11.49 2.22
C LEU A 34 2.92 -10.95 1.17
N ALA A 35 2.43 -9.74 1.36
CA ALA A 35 1.76 -8.99 0.32
C ALA A 35 2.07 -7.50 0.43
N ALA A 36 2.01 -6.81 -0.70
CA ALA A 36 1.97 -5.35 -0.73
C ALA A 36 0.52 -4.87 -0.73
N VAL A 37 0.23 -3.88 0.11
CA VAL A 37 -1.04 -3.16 0.16
C VAL A 37 -0.94 -1.99 -0.80
N THR A 38 -1.69 -2.03 -1.90
CA THR A 38 -1.47 -1.14 -3.04
C THR A 38 -2.72 -0.51 -3.58
N GLU A 39 -2.55 0.57 -4.35
CA GLU A 39 -3.60 1.17 -5.15
C GLU A 39 -3.08 1.52 -6.54
N ALA A 40 -3.79 1.08 -7.58
CA ALA A 40 -3.34 1.14 -8.96
C ALA A 40 -3.74 2.46 -9.65
N ASP A 41 -2.84 2.97 -10.50
CA ASP A 41 -2.98 4.21 -11.27
C ASP A 41 -3.33 5.43 -10.42
N ILE A 42 -2.65 5.59 -9.29
CA ILE A 42 -2.70 6.83 -8.53
C ILE A 42 -1.80 7.87 -9.19
N SER A 43 -2.36 9.03 -9.51
CA SER A 43 -1.57 10.19 -9.96
C SER A 43 -1.15 11.01 -8.74
N ILE A 44 0.14 10.96 -8.45
CA ILE A 44 0.74 11.79 -7.39
C ILE A 44 0.62 13.27 -7.75
N GLU A 45 0.70 13.61 -9.03
CA GLU A 45 0.54 14.97 -9.53
C GLU A 45 -0.87 15.50 -9.23
N ALA A 46 -1.91 14.68 -9.42
CA ALA A 46 -3.29 15.05 -9.10
C ALA A 46 -3.52 15.22 -7.58
N ILE A 47 -2.86 14.39 -6.77
CA ILE A 47 -2.90 14.50 -5.30
C ILE A 47 -2.21 15.79 -4.82
N GLN A 48 -1.10 16.17 -5.44
CA GLN A 48 -0.33 17.36 -5.09
C GLN A 48 -0.88 18.66 -5.69
N GLU A 49 -1.97 18.61 -6.46
CA GLU A 49 -2.56 19.78 -7.10
C GLU A 49 -2.98 20.86 -6.09
N THR A 50 -3.43 20.46 -4.90
CA THR A 50 -3.85 21.38 -3.84
C THR A 50 -3.43 20.85 -2.46
N ASP A 51 -3.20 21.75 -1.52
CA ASP A 51 -2.86 21.39 -0.13
C ASP A 51 -3.95 20.54 0.53
N GLU A 52 -5.23 20.79 0.21
CA GLU A 52 -6.36 20.01 0.73
C GLU A 52 -6.33 18.55 0.24
N LYS A 53 -6.09 18.33 -1.06
CA LYS A 53 -5.96 16.99 -1.63
C LYS A 53 -4.74 16.25 -1.05
N LEU A 54 -3.62 16.95 -0.90
CA LEU A 54 -2.40 16.39 -0.32
C LEU A 54 -2.63 15.98 1.14
N LEU A 55 -3.23 16.86 1.94
CA LEU A 55 -3.57 16.57 3.34
C LEU A 55 -4.52 15.38 3.44
N GLN A 56 -5.55 15.34 2.59
CA GLN A 56 -6.51 14.24 2.57
C GLN A 56 -5.83 12.92 2.19
N ALA A 57 -4.91 12.92 1.22
CA ALA A 57 -4.15 11.75 0.83
C ALA A 57 -3.26 11.23 1.95
N VAL A 58 -2.58 12.12 2.69
CA VAL A 58 -1.77 11.74 3.87
C VAL A 58 -2.64 11.12 4.95
N LEU A 59 -3.79 11.72 5.26
CA LEU A 59 -4.72 11.18 6.25
C LEU A 59 -5.27 9.81 5.82
N THR A 60 -5.65 9.66 4.55
CA THR A 60 -6.13 8.38 4.02
C THR A 60 -5.03 7.32 4.04
N HIS A 61 -3.78 7.68 3.74
CA HIS A 61 -2.64 6.77 3.86
C HIS A 61 -2.51 6.20 5.28
N ASP A 62 -2.52 7.06 6.28
CA ASP A 62 -2.41 6.64 7.68
C ASP A 62 -3.63 5.82 8.13
N LEU A 63 -4.83 6.14 7.62
CA LEU A 63 -6.05 5.37 7.89
C LEU A 63 -5.96 3.96 7.31
N VAL A 64 -5.56 3.81 6.04
CA VAL A 64 -5.38 2.50 5.40
C VAL A 64 -4.39 1.65 6.18
N VAL A 65 -3.23 2.23 6.52
CA VAL A 65 -2.20 1.54 7.32
C VAL A 65 -2.77 1.12 8.67
N ARG A 66 -3.47 2.01 9.37
CA ARG A 66 -4.07 1.72 10.68
C ARG A 66 -5.12 0.60 10.61
N GLU A 67 -5.99 0.60 9.62
CA GLU A 67 -7.07 -0.40 9.49
C GLU A 67 -6.53 -1.79 9.16
N ILE A 68 -5.49 -1.88 8.33
CA ILE A 68 -4.82 -3.16 8.07
C ILE A 68 -4.05 -3.63 9.32
N PHE A 69 -3.40 -2.72 10.04
CA PHE A 69 -2.62 -3.06 11.24
C PHE A 69 -3.48 -3.63 12.38
N GLN A 70 -4.76 -3.25 12.43
CA GLN A 70 -5.72 -3.84 13.39
C GLN A 70 -6.01 -5.32 13.11
N GLN A 71 -5.71 -5.81 11.91
CA GLN A 71 -6.01 -7.18 11.47
C GLN A 71 -4.75 -8.05 11.36
N THR A 72 -3.60 -7.49 10.98
CA THR A 72 -2.34 -8.21 10.84
C THR A 72 -1.13 -7.29 11.09
N SER A 73 0.00 -7.89 11.43
CA SER A 73 1.27 -7.15 11.50
C SER A 73 1.71 -6.69 10.11
N LEU A 74 2.19 -5.45 10.04
CA LEU A 74 2.64 -4.83 8.80
C LEU A 74 3.88 -3.97 9.01
N ILE A 75 4.52 -3.64 7.90
CA ILE A 75 5.60 -2.65 7.80
C ILE A 75 5.06 -1.48 6.99
N PRO A 76 4.82 -0.32 7.62
CA PRO A 76 4.28 0.83 6.91
C PRO A 76 5.38 1.45 6.05
N LEU A 77 5.03 1.82 4.82
CA LEU A 77 5.91 2.62 3.98
C LEU A 77 5.65 4.10 4.22
N ARG A 78 6.64 4.92 3.89
CA ARG A 78 6.45 6.39 3.93
C ARG A 78 5.46 6.80 2.84
N PHE A 79 4.72 7.88 3.09
CA PHE A 79 3.88 8.48 2.07
C PHE A 79 4.68 8.78 0.80
N GLY A 80 4.10 8.49 -0.37
CA GLY A 80 4.73 8.73 -1.67
C GLY A 80 5.53 7.56 -2.26
N ASN A 81 5.50 6.37 -1.66
CA ASN A 81 6.13 5.19 -2.26
C ASN A 81 5.26 4.60 -3.37
N ALA A 82 5.84 4.44 -4.56
CA ALA A 82 5.17 3.82 -5.69
C ALA A 82 6.13 2.94 -6.50
N PHE A 83 5.60 1.88 -7.10
CA PHE A 83 6.32 1.00 -8.01
C PHE A 83 5.73 1.11 -9.42
N ALA A 84 6.61 1.08 -10.43
CA ALA A 84 6.18 1.16 -11.82
C ALA A 84 5.44 -0.09 -12.30
N THR A 85 5.73 -1.27 -11.73
CA THR A 85 5.10 -2.53 -12.15
C THR A 85 4.92 -3.48 -10.97
N VAL A 86 4.03 -4.47 -11.14
CA VAL A 86 3.82 -5.55 -10.19
C VAL A 86 5.09 -6.37 -10.00
N GLU A 87 5.86 -6.62 -11.06
CA GLU A 87 7.13 -7.36 -10.97
C GLU A 87 8.13 -6.65 -10.06
N ASN A 88 8.18 -5.32 -10.10
CA ASN A 88 9.08 -4.56 -9.22
C ASN A 88 8.67 -4.69 -7.74
N ILE A 89 7.37 -4.78 -7.45
CA ILE A 89 6.86 -5.04 -6.09
C ILE A 89 7.27 -6.45 -5.66
N VAL A 90 7.03 -7.45 -6.50
CA VAL A 90 7.37 -8.85 -6.20
C VAL A 90 8.87 -9.02 -5.98
N ASN A 91 9.70 -8.42 -6.84
CA ASN A 91 11.16 -8.43 -6.69
C ASN A 91 11.60 -7.76 -5.38
N HIS A 92 10.93 -6.67 -4.98
CA HIS A 92 11.21 -6.00 -3.72
C HIS A 92 10.84 -6.88 -2.52
N LEU A 93 9.66 -7.49 -2.55
CA LEU A 93 9.25 -8.44 -1.52
C LEU A 93 10.25 -9.59 -1.42
N GLN A 94 10.64 -10.20 -2.53
CA GLN A 94 11.59 -11.30 -2.59
C GLN A 94 12.96 -10.95 -2.00
N ASN A 95 13.53 -9.81 -2.39
CA ASN A 95 14.89 -9.43 -1.97
C ASN A 95 14.97 -9.03 -0.50
N ASN A 96 13.85 -8.65 0.11
CA ASN A 96 13.80 -8.12 1.48
C ASN A 96 13.04 -9.02 2.46
N GLN A 97 12.64 -10.24 2.06
CA GLN A 97 11.87 -11.15 2.92
C GLN A 97 12.53 -11.45 4.28
N GLN A 98 13.87 -11.45 4.35
CA GLN A 98 14.59 -11.73 5.61
C GLN A 98 14.57 -10.54 6.58
N GLN A 99 14.22 -9.35 6.09
CA GLN A 99 14.16 -8.11 6.86
C GLN A 99 12.72 -7.79 7.31
N TYR A 100 11.73 -8.52 6.81
CA TYR A 100 10.29 -8.35 7.06
C TYR A 100 9.72 -9.47 7.92
#